data_AF-A0A6B3GSW6-F1
#
_entry.id   AF-A0A6B3GSW6-F1
#
_cell.length_a   1.000
_cell.length_b   1.000
_cell.length_c   1.000
_cell.angle_alpha   90.00
_cell.angle_beta   90.00
_cell.angle_gamma   90.00
#
_symmetry.space_group_name_H-M   'P 1'
#
loop_
_entity.id
_entity.type
_entity.pdbx_description
1 polymer ?
#
loop_
_entity_poly.entity_id
_entity_poly.type
_entity_poly.pdbx_seq_one_letter_code
_entity_poly.pdbx_strand_id
1 'polypeptide(L)'
;VNGQRVAAPAGPAFTRIERTWSSGDRVTLRLPQRTTVRTWAENHDSVSVDHGPLTYSLRIGEEYERIGGTDTFPEYAVHATTPWNYGLVLDTARPAASLRRRSTGRAPGDNPFTLDGTPLTMTARARRIPEWTADDEHVIAPLQPSPAR
;
A
#
# COMPACT_ATOMS: atom_id res chain seq x y z
N VAL A 1 -10.09 28.61 4.66
CA VAL A 1 -11.53 28.83 4.93
C VAL A 1 -12.01 29.95 4.03
N ASN A 2 -13.01 29.72 3.16
CA ASN A 2 -13.50 30.70 2.17
C ASN A 2 -12.36 31.35 1.36
N GLY A 3 -11.43 30.55 0.85
CA GLY A 3 -10.24 31.03 0.12
C GLY A 3 -9.10 31.59 0.97
N GLN A 4 -9.34 31.95 2.24
CA GLN A 4 -8.31 32.44 3.16
C GLN A 4 -7.47 31.30 3.74
N ARG A 5 -6.15 31.49 3.77
CA ARG A 5 -5.21 30.51 4.35
C ARG A 5 -5.31 30.53 5.88
N VAL A 6 -5.25 29.36 6.49
CA VAL A 6 -5.10 29.19 7.94
C VAL A 6 -3.75 28.51 8.17
N ALA A 7 -2.95 29.03 9.10
CA ALA A 7 -1.69 28.42 9.47
C ALA A 7 -1.95 27.08 10.19
N ALA A 8 -1.25 26.04 9.76
CA ALA A 8 -1.27 24.72 10.37
C ALA A 8 0.16 24.35 10.79
N PRO A 9 0.38 23.81 12.00
CA PRO A 9 1.67 23.27 12.39
C PRO A 9 2.09 22.10 11.48
N ALA A 10 3.40 21.90 11.31
CA ALA A 10 3.92 20.73 10.63
C ALA A 10 3.76 19.47 11.49
N GLY A 11 3.64 18.31 10.85
CA GLY A 11 3.56 17.01 11.54
C GLY A 11 2.15 16.64 12.03
N PRO A 12 2.04 15.59 12.86
CA PRO A 12 0.76 15.10 13.39
C PRO A 12 0.23 16.08 14.44
N ALA A 13 -0.66 16.97 14.03
CA ALA A 13 -1.18 18.02 14.90
C ALA A 13 -2.59 18.45 14.50
N PHE A 14 -3.31 19.00 15.47
CA PHE A 14 -4.61 19.64 15.25
C PHE A 14 -4.42 21.12 14.92
N THR A 15 -5.21 21.62 13.97
CA THR A 15 -5.32 23.06 13.67
C THR A 15 -6.70 23.54 14.09
N ARG A 16 -6.78 24.42 15.10
CA ARG A 16 -8.04 25.00 15.57
C ARG A 16 -8.43 26.20 14.71
N ILE A 17 -9.66 26.22 14.23
CA ILE A 17 -10.25 27.35 13.48
C ILE A 17 -11.37 27.93 14.33
N GLU A 18 -11.10 29.05 14.99
CA GLU A 18 -12.05 29.72 15.90
C GLU A 18 -12.66 30.95 15.21
N ARG A 19 -13.94 30.87 14.88
CA ARG A 19 -14.74 31.95 14.26
C ARG A 19 -16.24 31.66 14.36
N THR A 20 -17.07 32.66 14.09
CA THR A 20 -18.50 32.44 13.83
C THR A 20 -18.69 31.80 12.45
N TRP A 21 -19.48 30.73 12.41
CA TRP A 21 -19.81 30.00 11.19
C TRP A 21 -21.17 30.40 10.66
N SER A 22 -21.32 30.41 9.34
CA SER A 22 -22.58 30.68 8.66
C SER A 22 -22.81 29.67 7.54
N SER A 23 -24.09 29.48 7.16
CA SER A 23 -24.44 28.60 6.05
C SER A 23 -23.68 29.01 4.79
N GLY A 24 -23.03 28.03 4.14
CA GLY A 24 -22.20 28.25 2.96
C GLY A 24 -20.70 28.47 3.22
N ASP A 25 -20.25 28.60 4.47
CA ASP A 25 -18.82 28.60 4.78
C ASP A 25 -18.15 27.29 4.32
N ARG A 26 -16.98 27.39 3.68
CA ARG A 26 -16.23 26.25 3.13
C ARG A 26 -14.84 26.14 3.74
N VAL A 27 -14.56 24.97 4.30
CA VAL A 27 -13.20 24.56 4.67
C VAL A 27 -12.63 23.73 3.53
N THR A 28 -11.45 24.11 3.05
CA THR A 28 -10.69 23.34 2.05
C THR A 28 -9.37 22.96 2.67
N LEU A 29 -9.11 21.65 2.73
CA LEU A 29 -7.87 21.08 3.24
C LEU A 29 -7.00 20.62 2.07
N ARG A 30 -5.70 20.91 2.13
CA ARG A 30 -4.70 20.35 1.22
C ARG A 30 -3.72 19.53 2.05
N LEU A 31 -3.68 18.22 1.77
CA LEU A 31 -2.72 17.28 2.36
C LEU A 31 -1.76 16.83 1.25
N PRO A 32 -0.57 17.44 1.12
CA PRO A 32 0.40 17.00 0.13
C PRO A 32 0.85 15.56 0.40
N GLN A 33 0.64 14.67 -0.55
CA GLN A 33 1.12 13.29 -0.48
C GLN A 33 2.45 13.15 -1.23
N ARG A 34 3.38 12.41 -0.66
CA ARG A 34 4.67 12.07 -1.26
C ARG A 34 4.87 10.56 -1.27
N THR A 35 5.55 10.06 -2.29
CA THR A 35 5.98 8.67 -2.31
C THR A 35 7.29 8.53 -1.55
N THR A 36 7.35 7.58 -0.63
CA THR A 36 8.53 7.27 0.17
C THR A 36 8.86 5.80 0.07
N VAL A 37 10.16 5.50 0.08
CA VAL A 37 10.67 4.13 0.25
C VAL A 37 11.37 4.11 1.60
N ARG A 38 11.00 3.17 2.46
CA ARG A 38 11.65 2.93 3.74
C ARG A 38 12.45 1.64 3.66
N THR A 39 13.72 1.70 4.05
CA THR A 39 14.55 0.52 4.24
C THR A 39 14.47 0.05 5.69
N TRP A 40 14.33 -1.25 5.89
CA TRP A 40 14.27 -1.91 7.18
C TRP A 40 15.59 -2.67 7.41
N ALA A 41 16.58 -1.99 8.00
CA ALA A 41 17.92 -2.55 8.19
C ALA A 41 17.91 -3.84 9.04
N GLU A 42 17.09 -3.88 10.08
CA GLU A 42 16.93 -5.06 10.95
C GLU A 42 16.18 -6.22 10.27
N ASN A 43 15.53 -5.97 9.12
CA ASN A 43 14.81 -6.98 8.35
C ASN A 43 15.48 -7.16 6.97
N HIS A 44 16.76 -7.52 7.00
CA HIS A 44 17.55 -7.89 5.82
C HIS A 44 17.56 -6.82 4.71
N ASP A 45 17.59 -5.53 5.09
CA ASP A 45 17.56 -4.37 4.20
C ASP A 45 16.35 -4.35 3.24
N SER A 46 15.25 -5.01 3.63
CA SER A 46 14.00 -4.99 2.89
C SER A 46 13.41 -3.59 2.79
N VAL A 47 12.53 -3.38 1.82
CA VAL A 47 11.93 -2.06 1.56
C VAL A 47 10.42 -2.10 1.58
N SER A 48 9.80 -1.07 2.14
CA SER A 48 8.37 -0.78 2.01
C SER A 48 8.15 0.52 1.23
N VAL A 49 7.01 0.60 0.54
CA VAL A 49 6.65 1.74 -0.31
C VAL A 49 5.35 2.35 0.18
N ASP A 50 5.39 3.65 0.47
CA ASP A 50 4.22 4.41 0.91
C ASP A 50 3.94 5.58 -0.03
N HIS A 51 2.67 5.99 -0.16
CA HIS A 51 2.26 7.26 -0.77
C HIS A 51 1.31 8.02 0.16
N GLY A 52 1.84 9.01 0.88
CA GLY A 52 1.10 9.62 1.99
C GLY A 52 0.78 8.55 3.05
N PRO A 53 -0.49 8.35 3.43
CA PRO A 53 -0.89 7.34 4.43
C PRO A 53 -1.10 5.93 3.86
N LEU A 54 -0.83 5.70 2.58
CA LEU A 54 -1.11 4.43 1.90
C LEU A 54 0.17 3.61 1.76
N THR A 55 0.24 2.46 2.43
CA THR A 55 1.28 1.44 2.17
C THR A 55 0.83 0.53 1.02
N TYR A 56 1.75 0.21 0.11
CA TYR A 56 1.49 -0.64 -1.04
C TYR A 56 2.06 -2.04 -0.84
N SER A 57 1.34 -3.04 -1.34
CA SER A 57 1.78 -4.42 -1.46
C SER A 57 1.75 -4.87 -2.93
N LEU A 58 2.41 -5.99 -3.21
CA LEU A 58 2.26 -6.66 -4.50
C LEU A 58 0.81 -7.13 -4.65
N ARG A 59 0.21 -6.87 -5.81
CA ARG A 59 -1.09 -7.45 -6.15
C ARG A 59 -0.90 -8.94 -6.47
N ILE A 60 -1.25 -9.79 -5.52
CA ILE A 60 -1.27 -11.24 -5.67
C ILE A 60 -2.67 -11.64 -6.15
N GLY A 61 -2.74 -12.51 -7.17
CA GLY A 61 -4.00 -13.16 -7.54
C GLY A 61 -4.34 -14.23 -6.51
N GLU A 62 -5.63 -14.38 -6.21
CA GLU A 62 -6.12 -15.23 -5.12
C GLU A 62 -7.16 -16.21 -5.67
N GLU A 63 -7.11 -17.45 -5.18
CA GLU A 63 -8.14 -18.47 -5.36
C GLU A 63 -8.59 -18.94 -3.98
N TYR A 64 -9.90 -18.97 -3.77
CA TYR A 64 -10.52 -19.32 -2.49
C TYR A 64 -11.15 -20.70 -2.59
N GLU A 65 -10.68 -21.63 -1.76
CA GLU A 65 -11.21 -22.98 -1.65
C GLU A 65 -11.93 -23.14 -0.31
N ARG A 66 -13.21 -23.49 -0.31
CA ARG A 66 -13.93 -23.79 0.93
C ARG A 66 -13.50 -25.15 1.45
N ILE A 67 -12.88 -25.17 2.62
CA ILE A 67 -12.37 -26.38 3.26
C ILE A 67 -13.24 -26.85 4.44
N GLY A 68 -14.21 -26.04 4.85
CA GLY A 68 -15.08 -26.36 5.98
C GLY A 68 -16.03 -25.24 6.37
N GLY A 69 -16.36 -25.22 7.66
CA GLY A 69 -17.25 -24.23 8.27
C GLY A 69 -18.72 -24.34 7.85
N THR A 70 -19.52 -23.41 8.35
CA THR A 70 -20.96 -23.28 8.03
C THR A 70 -21.17 -22.21 6.96
N ASP A 71 -22.38 -22.07 6.41
CA ASP A 71 -22.64 -20.99 5.44
C ASP A 71 -22.56 -19.60 6.08
N THR A 72 -22.78 -19.50 7.39
CA THR A 72 -22.62 -18.26 8.16
C THR A 72 -21.16 -17.99 8.53
N PHE A 73 -20.39 -19.05 8.78
CA PHE A 73 -18.96 -18.98 9.14
C PHE A 73 -18.17 -19.99 8.30
N PRO A 74 -17.96 -19.69 7.00
CA PRO A 74 -17.24 -20.58 6.11
C PRO A 74 -15.74 -20.52 6.41
N GLU A 75 -15.09 -21.66 6.28
CA GLU A 75 -13.64 -21.78 6.38
C GLU A 75 -13.05 -21.91 4.98
N TYR A 76 -12.09 -21.04 4.66
CA TYR A 76 -11.45 -21.01 3.35
C TYR A 76 -9.93 -21.18 3.48
N ALA A 77 -9.37 -22.00 2.60
CA ALA A 77 -7.98 -21.88 2.21
C ALA A 77 -7.87 -20.85 1.08
N VAL A 78 -6.85 -20.00 1.13
CA VAL A 78 -6.61 -18.96 0.12
C VAL A 78 -5.25 -19.19 -0.52
N HIS A 79 -5.25 -19.45 -1.82
CA HIS A 79 -4.06 -19.82 -2.57
C HIS A 79 -3.66 -18.70 -3.54
N ALA A 80 -2.36 -18.44 -3.63
CA ALA A 80 -1.83 -17.48 -4.60
C ALA A 80 -1.85 -18.07 -6.02
N THR A 81 -2.49 -17.37 -6.96
CA THR A 81 -2.54 -17.74 -8.38
C THR A 81 -1.49 -17.01 -9.22
N THR A 82 -0.77 -16.06 -8.61
CA THR A 82 0.35 -15.35 -9.24
C THR A 82 1.61 -15.46 -8.39
N PRO A 83 2.81 -15.37 -8.98
CA PRO A 83 4.03 -15.36 -8.18
C PRO A 83 4.06 -14.19 -7.19
N TRP A 84 4.43 -14.47 -5.95
CA TRP A 84 4.52 -13.49 -4.86
C TRP A 84 5.97 -13.06 -4.58
N ASN A 85 6.94 -13.86 -5.05
CA ASN A 85 8.36 -13.74 -4.74
C ASN A 85 9.09 -12.72 -5.63
N TYR A 86 8.83 -11.43 -5.41
CA TYR A 86 9.45 -10.34 -6.17
C TYR A 86 10.24 -9.36 -5.29
N GLY A 87 11.41 -8.93 -5.77
CA GLY A 87 12.15 -7.79 -5.26
C GLY A 87 12.00 -6.56 -6.16
N LEU A 88 11.95 -5.36 -5.58
CA LEU A 88 11.85 -4.10 -6.34
C LEU A 88 13.20 -3.71 -6.95
N VAL A 89 13.18 -3.24 -8.20
CA VAL A 89 14.35 -2.65 -8.86
C VAL A 89 14.29 -1.14 -8.71
N LEU A 90 15.08 -0.61 -7.77
CA LEU A 90 15.08 0.79 -7.37
C LEU A 90 16.39 1.50 -7.75
N ASP A 91 16.28 2.78 -8.15
CA ASP A 91 17.42 3.69 -8.22
C ASP A 91 17.84 4.00 -6.78
N THR A 92 19.07 3.66 -6.39
CA THR A 92 19.52 3.81 -5.00
C THR A 92 19.64 5.27 -4.55
N ALA A 93 19.94 6.20 -5.47
CA ALA A 93 20.03 7.62 -5.18
C ALA A 93 18.64 8.27 -5.12
N ARG A 94 17.67 7.77 -5.91
CA ARG A 94 16.29 8.27 -5.97
C ARG A 94 15.26 7.14 -6.05
N PRO A 95 15.04 6.37 -4.97
CA PRO A 95 14.18 5.17 -5.02
C PRO A 95 12.74 5.45 -5.46
N ALA A 96 12.17 6.58 -5.01
CA ALA A 96 10.82 6.99 -5.38
C ALA A 96 10.67 7.27 -6.89
N ALA A 97 11.76 7.60 -7.60
CA ALA A 97 11.76 7.83 -9.03
C ALA A 97 11.64 6.53 -9.85
N SER A 98 11.76 5.36 -9.22
CA SER A 98 11.50 4.05 -9.85
C SER A 98 10.02 3.63 -9.79
N LEU A 99 9.18 4.41 -9.10
CA LEU A 99 7.78 4.10 -8.85
C LEU A 99 6.87 4.97 -9.72
N ARG A 100 5.76 4.39 -10.20
CA ARG A 100 4.76 5.09 -11.02
C ARG A 100 3.37 4.86 -10.44
N ARG A 101 2.85 5.89 -9.76
CA ARG A 101 1.47 5.92 -9.26
C ARG A 101 0.50 6.08 -10.44
N ARG A 102 -0.63 5.40 -10.38
CA ARG A 102 -1.74 5.55 -11.32
C ARG A 102 -3.06 5.60 -10.55
N SER A 103 -3.98 6.42 -11.04
CA SER A 103 -5.39 6.32 -10.68
C SER A 103 -6.05 5.35 -11.67
N THR A 104 -6.96 4.51 -11.18
CA THR A 104 -7.80 3.67 -12.06
C THR A 104 -8.97 4.47 -12.65
N GLY A 105 -9.18 5.72 -12.20
CA GLY A 105 -10.30 6.57 -12.59
C GLY A 105 -11.64 6.16 -11.94
N ARG A 106 -11.63 5.10 -11.11
CA ARG A 106 -12.82 4.60 -10.41
C ARG A 106 -12.95 5.25 -9.04
N ALA A 107 -14.19 5.37 -8.58
CA ALA A 107 -14.45 5.61 -7.17
C ALA A 107 -14.00 4.38 -6.35
N PRO A 108 -13.64 4.55 -5.06
CA PRO A 108 -13.48 3.42 -4.16
C PRO A 108 -14.75 2.55 -4.17
N GLY A 109 -14.58 1.22 -4.21
CA GLY A 109 -15.70 0.28 -4.06
C GLY A 109 -16.26 0.26 -2.65
N ASP A 110 -17.47 -0.30 -2.48
CA ASP A 110 -18.16 -0.36 -1.20
C ASP A 110 -17.52 -1.36 -0.22
N ASN A 111 -16.85 -2.39 -0.73
CA ASN A 111 -16.16 -3.40 0.07
C ASN A 111 -14.65 -3.11 0.14
N PRO A 112 -14.10 -2.71 1.29
CA PRO A 112 -12.68 -2.41 1.43
C PRO A 112 -11.79 -3.66 1.49
N PHE A 113 -12.38 -4.86 1.54
CA PHE A 113 -11.69 -6.14 1.62
C PHE A 113 -11.52 -6.84 0.27
N THR A 114 -11.94 -6.21 -0.83
CA THR A 114 -11.69 -6.72 -2.19
C THR A 114 -10.82 -5.77 -2.97
N LEU A 115 -10.09 -6.32 -3.95
CA LEU A 115 -9.33 -5.51 -4.90
C LEU A 115 -10.24 -4.80 -5.91
N ASP A 116 -11.47 -5.28 -6.09
CA ASP A 116 -12.42 -4.65 -7.00
C ASP A 116 -12.79 -3.25 -6.50
N GLY A 117 -12.77 -2.27 -7.40
CA GLY A 117 -12.95 -0.87 -7.03
C GLY A 117 -11.76 -0.22 -6.30
N THR A 118 -10.57 -0.83 -6.24
CA THR A 118 -9.37 -0.14 -5.70
C THR A 118 -8.98 1.04 -6.62
N PRO A 119 -9.01 2.30 -6.14
CA PRO A 119 -8.90 3.49 -7.00
C PRO A 119 -7.45 3.87 -7.34
N LEU A 120 -6.49 3.41 -6.53
CA LEU A 120 -5.10 3.83 -6.61
C LEU A 120 -4.20 2.61 -6.75
N THR A 121 -3.28 2.68 -7.73
CA THR A 121 -2.29 1.62 -7.96
C THR A 121 -0.90 2.21 -8.08
N MET A 122 0.11 1.38 -7.91
CA MET A 122 1.50 1.72 -8.15
C MET A 122 2.15 0.63 -8.98
N THR A 123 2.96 1.05 -9.95
CA THR A 123 3.74 0.15 -10.81
C THR A 123 5.21 0.44 -10.63
N ALA A 124 6.03 -0.61 -10.69
CA ALA A 124 7.46 -0.56 -10.54
C ALA A 124 8.10 -1.63 -11.41
N ARG A 125 9.40 -1.49 -11.69
CA ARG A 125 10.19 -2.63 -12.17
C ARG A 125 10.49 -3.53 -10.98
N ALA A 126 10.35 -4.84 -11.17
CA ALA A 126 10.63 -5.84 -10.16
C ALA A 126 11.31 -7.05 -10.81
N ARG A 127 12.01 -7.84 -10.01
CA ARG A 127 12.65 -9.10 -10.42
C ARG A 127 12.11 -10.22 -9.54
N ARG A 128 11.74 -11.34 -10.16
CA ARG A 128 11.36 -12.56 -9.43
C ARG A 128 12.61 -13.12 -8.74
N ILE A 129 12.46 -13.62 -7.52
CA ILE A 129 13.52 -14.23 -6.70
C ILE A 129 13.25 -15.74 -6.65
N PRO A 130 13.80 -16.54 -7.59
CA PRO A 130 13.48 -17.97 -7.72
C PRO A 130 13.75 -18.79 -6.47
N GLU A 131 14.74 -18.38 -5.67
CA GLU A 131 15.19 -19.07 -4.46
C GLU A 131 14.33 -18.75 -3.23
N TRP A 132 13.42 -17.77 -3.34
CA TRP A 132 12.44 -17.48 -2.30
C TRP A 132 11.15 -18.23 -2.60
N THR A 133 11.06 -19.45 -2.07
CA THR A 133 9.95 -20.39 -2.26
C THR A 133 9.41 -20.85 -0.91
N ALA A 134 8.27 -21.55 -0.93
CA ALA A 134 7.85 -22.36 0.18
C ALA A 134 8.67 -23.65 0.24
N ASP A 135 8.81 -24.24 1.43
CA ASP A 135 9.28 -25.62 1.61
C ASP A 135 8.15 -26.64 1.34
N ASP A 136 8.44 -27.93 1.56
CA ASP A 136 7.51 -29.03 1.30
C ASP A 136 6.30 -29.00 2.26
N GLU A 137 6.44 -28.31 3.40
CA GLU A 137 5.38 -28.01 4.38
C GLU A 137 4.60 -26.72 4.06
N HIS A 138 4.87 -26.08 2.93
CA HIS A 138 4.26 -24.81 2.50
C HIS A 138 4.60 -23.61 3.40
N VAL A 139 5.71 -23.67 4.14
CA VAL A 139 6.24 -22.56 4.95
C VAL A 139 7.22 -21.75 4.12
N ILE A 140 7.07 -20.42 4.15
CA ILE A 140 7.94 -19.53 3.38
C ILE A 140 9.28 -19.37 4.09
N ALA A 141 10.37 -19.60 3.35
CA ALA A 141 11.71 -19.36 3.87
C ALA A 141 11.91 -17.90 4.32
N PRO A 142 12.73 -17.65 5.36
CA PRO A 142 13.08 -16.30 5.78
C PRO A 142 13.59 -15.43 4.62
N LEU A 143 13.40 -14.12 4.75
CA LEU A 143 13.84 -13.17 3.74
C LEU A 143 15.36 -13.19 3.58
N GLN A 144 15.83 -13.17 2.34
CA GLN A 144 17.26 -13.05 2.02
C GLN A 144 17.74 -11.59 2.14
N PRO A 145 19.04 -11.35 2.38
CA PRO A 145 19.62 -10.01 2.32
C PRO A 145 19.29 -9.28 1.02
N SER A 146 18.82 -8.03 1.14
CA SER A 146 18.57 -7.16 -0.01
C SER A 146 19.84 -6.39 -0.40
N PRO A 147 20.11 -6.19 -1.71
CA PRO A 147 19.33 -6.70 -2.83
C PRO A 147 19.52 -8.22 -3.02
N ALA A 148 18.41 -8.94 -3.18
CA ALA A 148 18.42 -10.35 -3.54
C ALA A 148 19.08 -10.55 -4.92
N ARG A 149 19.89 -11.60 -5.07
CA ARG A 149 20.72 -11.84 -6.26
C ARG A 149 20.07 -12.78 -7.26
#